data_AF-A0A949XHS3-F1
#
_entry.id   AF-A0A949XHS3-F1
#
_cell.length_a   1.000
_cell.length_b   1.000
_cell.length_c   1.000
_cell.angle_alpha   90.00
_cell.angle_beta   90.00
_cell.angle_gamma   90.00
#
_symmetry.space_group_name_H-M   'P 1'
#
loop_
_entity.id
_entity.type
_entity.pdbx_description
1 polymer ?
#
loop_
_entity_poly.entity_id
_entity_poly.type
_entity_poly.pdbx_seq_one_letter_code
_entity_poly.pdbx_strand_id
1 'polypeptide(L)' 'ALLLLPEIGPVIDTLAATPNCLLSRMSGSGATCFGLYPDEAAAQLAAAQLKQSHPHWWIAASTLPFKP' A
#
# COMPACT_ATOMS: atom_id res chain seq x y z
N ALA A 1 14.12 -8.29 -5.94
CA ALA A 1 13.39 -7.03 -6.17
C ALA A 1 13.84 -5.92 -5.21
N LEU A 2 13.73 -6.10 -3.88
CA LEU A 2 14.24 -5.13 -2.88
C LEU A 2 15.72 -4.73 -3.07
N LEU A 3 16.56 -5.65 -3.57
CA LEU A 3 17.99 -5.40 -3.83
C LEU A 3 18.28 -4.63 -5.13
N LEU A 4 17.30 -4.44 -6.01
CA LEU A 4 17.48 -3.82 -7.34
C LEU A 4 16.91 -2.40 -7.42
N LEU A 5 15.97 -2.05 -6.54
CA LEU A 5 15.34 -0.73 -6.45
C LEU A 5 15.19 -0.36 -4.96
N PRO A 6 16.13 0.44 -4.41
CA PRO A 6 16.18 0.72 -2.97
C PRO A 6 14.96 1.48 -2.46
N GLU A 7 14.23 2.17 -3.34
CA GLU A 7 12.98 2.88 -3.03
C GLU A 7 11.79 1.99 -2.66
N ILE A 8 11.84 0.68 -2.94
CA ILE A 8 10.73 -0.25 -2.64
C ILE A 8 10.60 -0.50 -1.14
N GLY A 9 11.71 -0.64 -0.42
CA GLY A 9 11.71 -0.86 1.04
C GLY A 9 10.96 0.23 1.79
N PRO A 10 11.33 1.52 1.61
CA PRO A 10 10.62 2.64 2.22
C PRO A 10 9.12 2.67 1.90
N VAL A 11 8.69 2.34 0.68
CA VAL A 11 7.25 2.31 0.34
C VAL A 11 6.51 1.22 1.14
N ILE A 12 7.10 0.03 1.26
CA ILE A 12 6.53 -1.08 2.05
C ILE A 12 6.44 -0.68 3.53
N ASP A 13 7.48 -0.05 4.06
CA ASP A 13 7.53 0.39 5.47
C ASP A 13 6.51 1.50 5.74
N THR A 14 6.37 2.48 4.85
CA THR A 14 5.36 3.53 4.96
C THR A 14 3.95 2.95 4.92
N LEU A 15 3.68 1.99 4.04
CA LEU A 15 2.39 1.27 4.01
C LEU A 15 2.14 0.52 5.32
N ALA A 16 3.13 -0.19 5.84
CA ALA A 16 3.02 -0.96 7.08
C ALA A 16 2.77 -0.07 8.31
N ALA A 17 3.24 1.19 8.26
CA ALA A 17 3.05 2.17 9.33
C ALA A 17 1.65 2.81 9.33
N THR A 18 0.81 2.56 8.32
CA THR A 18 -0.56 3.09 8.31
C THR A 18 -1.48 2.31 9.26
N PRO A 19 -2.49 2.96 9.86
CA PRO A 19 -3.44 2.30 10.73
C PRO A 19 -4.14 1.12 10.05
N ASN A 20 -4.35 0.04 10.80
CA ASN A 20 -5.06 -1.17 10.35
C ASN A 20 -4.42 -1.90 9.16
N CYS A 21 -3.14 -1.64 8.83
CA CYS A 21 -2.41 -2.43 7.84
C CYS A 21 -2.20 -3.85 8.37
N LEU A 22 -2.80 -4.84 7.72
CA LEU A 22 -2.66 -6.27 8.05
C LEU A 22 -1.47 -6.90 7.34
N LEU A 23 -1.12 -6.36 6.18
CA LEU A 23 -0.03 -6.84 5.33
C LEU A 23 0.43 -5.69 4.43
N SER A 24 1.73 -5.48 4.31
CA SER A 24 2.32 -4.59 3.31
C SER A 24 3.39 -5.35 2.54
N ARG A 25 3.26 -5.46 1.21
CA ARG A 25 4.20 -6.18 0.34
C ARG A 25 4.20 -5.64 -1.08
N MET A 26 5.21 -6.04 -1.84
CA MET A 26 5.29 -5.83 -3.28
C MET A 26 4.45 -6.89 -4.04
N SER A 27 3.82 -6.50 -5.15
CA SER A 27 3.13 -7.44 -6.04
C SER A 27 4.08 -7.96 -7.14
N GLY A 28 4.39 -9.26 -7.11
CA GLY A 28 5.13 -9.96 -8.17
C GLY A 28 6.58 -9.50 -8.34
N SER A 29 6.99 -9.18 -9.57
CA SER A 29 8.33 -8.71 -9.94
C SER A 29 8.43 -7.20 -10.17
N GLY A 30 7.31 -6.46 -10.08
CA GLY A 30 7.24 -5.03 -10.37
C GLY A 30 7.28 -4.15 -9.10
N ALA A 31 7.49 -2.84 -9.28
CA ALA A 31 7.63 -1.86 -8.17
C ALA A 31 6.33 -1.54 -7.42
N THR A 32 5.19 -2.11 -7.82
CA THR A 32 3.90 -1.83 -7.19
C THR A 32 3.84 -2.47 -5.80
N CYS A 33 3.73 -1.62 -4.78
CA CYS A 33 3.52 -2.02 -3.38
C CYS A 33 2.05 -1.88 -3.01
N PHE A 34 1.54 -2.78 -2.17
CA PHE A 34 0.15 -2.76 -1.71
C PHE A 34 0.06 -3.08 -0.22
N GLY A 35 -0.99 -2.54 0.40
CA GLY A 35 -1.40 -2.86 1.76
C GLY A 35 -2.75 -3.60 1.77
N LEU A 36 -2.91 -4.60 2.64
CA LEU A 36 -4.21 -5.21 2.96
C LEU A 36 -4.77 -4.59 4.24
N TYR A 37 -6.06 -4.31 4.22
CA TYR A 37 -6.80 -3.67 5.31
C TYR A 37 -8.07 -4.48 5.59
N PRO A 38 -8.63 -4.39 6.82
CA PRO A 38 -9.80 -5.18 7.22
C PRO A 38 -11.06 -4.83 6.42
N ASP A 39 -11.18 -3.58 5.97
CA ASP A 39 -12.34 -3.09 5.24
C ASP A 39 -11.98 -1.92 4.31
N GLU A 40 -12.96 -1.49 3.51
CA GLU A 40 -12.81 -0.39 2.58
C GLU A 40 -12.51 0.95 3.28
N ALA A 41 -13.13 1.21 4.43
CA ALA A 41 -12.95 2.47 5.16
C ALA A 41 -11.50 2.61 5.65
N ALA A 42 -10.92 1.55 6.22
CA ALA A 42 -9.53 1.50 6.62
C ALA A 42 -8.58 1.71 5.44
N ALA A 43 -8.85 1.08 4.28
CA ALA A 43 -8.05 1.27 3.08
C ALA A 43 -8.11 2.73 2.55
N GLN A 44 -9.29 3.35 2.56
CA GLN A 44 -9.48 4.75 2.15
C GLN A 44 -8.76 5.73 3.09
N LEU A 45 -8.83 5.50 4.41
CA LEU A 45 -8.13 6.31 5.41
C LEU A 45 -6.62 6.24 5.20
N ALA A 46 -6.07 5.04 5.01
CA ALA A 46 -4.66 4.85 4.71
C ALA A 46 -4.26 5.57 3.41
N ALA A 47 -5.05 5.45 2.35
CA ALA A 47 -4.80 6.14 1.09
C ALA A 47 -4.82 7.67 1.23
N ALA A 48 -5.75 8.22 2.01
CA ALA A 48 -5.81 9.66 2.28
C ALA A 48 -4.58 10.15 3.05
N GLN A 49 -4.18 9.42 4.11
CA GLN A 49 -2.98 9.72 4.89
C GLN A 49 -1.72 9.70 4.02
N LEU A 50 -1.56 8.66 3.20
CA LEU A 50 -0.41 8.51 2.30
C LEU A 50 -0.36 9.60 1.24
N LYS A 51 -1.50 10.01 0.69
CA LYS A 51 -1.57 11.13 -0.28
C LYS A 51 -1.16 12.45 0.37
N GLN A 52 -1.48 12.64 1.65
CA GLN A 52 -1.08 13.82 2.39
C GLN A 52 0.42 13.83 2.72
N SER A 53 1.00 12.70 3.12
CA SER A 53 2.42 12.61 3.47
C SER A 53 3.34 12.44 2.26
N HIS A 54 2.85 11.89 1.15
CA HIS A 54 3.58 11.65 -0.09
C HIS A 54 2.77 12.11 -1.32
N PRO A 55 2.60 13.43 -1.52
CA PRO A 55 1.74 13.98 -2.58
C PRO A 55 2.20 13.65 -4.01
N HIS A 56 3.45 13.22 -4.18
CA HIS A 56 4.00 12.81 -5.48
C HIS A 56 3.79 11.33 -5.80
N TRP A 57 3.28 10.53 -4.85
CA TRP A 57 3.04 9.11 -5.08
C TRP A 57 1.67 8.88 -5.74
N TRP A 58 1.63 7.91 -6.66
CA TRP A 58 0.37 7.40 -7.15
C TRP A 58 -0.22 6.41 -6.13
N ILE A 59 -1.39 6.73 -5.58
CA ILE A 59 -2.03 5.97 -4.50
C ILE A 59 -3.50 5.76 -4.82
N ALA A 60 -3.96 4.51 -4.77
CA ALA A 60 -5.35 4.13 -4.96
C ALA A 60 -5.77 3.09 -3.90
N ALA A 61 -6.95 3.27 -3.32
CA ALA A 61 -7.63 2.25 -2.52
C ALA A 61 -8.61 1.48 -3.42
N SER A 62 -8.74 0.18 -3.22
CA SER A 62 -9.65 -0.68 -3.97
C SER A 62 -10.07 -1.88 -3.12
N THR A 63 -11.23 -2.45 -3.43
CA THR A 63 -11.74 -3.69 -2.82
C THR A 63 -11.36 -4.89 -3.67
N LEU A 64 -11.05 -6.02 -3.03
CA LEU A 64 -10.89 -7.27 -3.75
C LEU A 64 -12.26 -7.73 -4.28
N PRO A 65 -12.39 -8.07 -5.57
CA PRO A 65 -13.64 -8.57 -6.10
C PRO A 65 -13.94 -9.93 -5.44
N PHE A 66 -15.11 -10.03 -4.80
CA PHE A 66 -15.61 -11.32 -4.34
C PHE A 66 -16.05 -12.12 -5.57
N LYS A 67 -15.47 -13.32 -5.74
CA LYS A 67 -15.91 -14.28 -6.75
C LYS A 67 -16.44 -15.53 -6.02
N PRO A 68 -17.75 -15.82 -6.09
CA PRO A 68 -18.37 -16.96 -5.43
C PRO A 68 -17.93 -18.30 -6.05
#